data_AF-A0A9X9WQI9-F1
#
_entry.id   AF-A0A9X9WQI9-F1
#
_cell.length_a   1.000
_cell.length_b   1.000
_cell.length_c   1.000
_cell.angle_alpha   90.00
_cell.angle_beta   90.00
_cell.angle_gamma   90.00
#
_symmetry.space_group_name_H-M   'P 1'
#
loop_
_entity.id
_entity.type
_entity.pdbx_description
1 polymer ?
#
loop_
_entity_poly.entity_id
_entity_poly.type
_entity_poly.pdbx_seq_one_letter_code
_entity_poly.pdbx_strand_id
1 'polypeptide(L)'
;MGGVWSYPREDFSLVETGLATRVPGPGWNATTANGEAWSGSRALAAHRTLQLPSVVTVTNLENGRSLTLRVNDRGPVNAGRVIGLSDRAAELLGVPASGAAQVRVTVDGDRSRALSDAVPGREVPRVAIETAPRAAVAAESLEP
;
A
#
# COMPACT_ATOMS: atom_id res chain seq x y z
N MET A 1 -9.38 -1.13 19.41
CA MET A 1 -8.44 -0.54 20.39
C MET A 1 -7.25 0.04 19.63
N GLY A 2 -7.05 1.36 19.68
CA GLY A 2 -5.90 2.01 19.02
C GLY A 2 -6.14 3.44 18.53
N GLY A 3 -7.40 3.88 18.36
CA GLY A 3 -7.77 5.29 18.13
C GLY A 3 -7.30 5.97 16.84
N VAL A 4 -6.36 5.38 16.09
CA VAL A 4 -5.84 5.94 14.85
C VAL A 4 -6.64 5.40 13.66
N TRP A 5 -7.51 6.24 13.11
CA TRP A 5 -8.14 5.99 11.80
C TRP A 5 -7.12 6.31 10.71
N SER A 6 -6.77 5.34 9.88
CA SER A 6 -5.97 5.54 8.68
C SER A 6 -6.84 5.28 7.46
N TYR A 7 -7.07 6.32 6.64
CA TYR A 7 -7.80 6.17 5.39
C TYR A 7 -6.85 5.66 4.30
N PRO A 8 -7.18 4.56 3.61
CA PRO A 8 -6.46 4.17 2.42
C PRO A 8 -6.44 5.31 1.41
N ARG A 9 -5.27 5.60 0.84
CA ARG A 9 -5.09 6.57 -0.24
C ARG A 9 -4.32 5.89 -1.36
N GLU A 10 -4.78 6.09 -2.58
CA GLU A 10 -4.00 5.68 -3.75
C GLU A 10 -2.83 6.65 -3.90
N ASP A 11 -1.63 6.14 -3.69
CA ASP A 11 -0.39 6.86 -3.94
C ASP A 11 0.58 5.92 -4.64
N PHE A 12 0.65 6.06 -5.96
CA PHE A 12 1.53 5.27 -6.82
C PHE A 12 2.97 5.83 -6.86
N SER A 13 3.20 6.97 -6.21
CA SER A 13 4.47 7.69 -6.16
C SER A 13 5.08 7.75 -4.77
N LEU A 14 4.46 7.11 -3.77
CA LEU A 14 4.85 7.23 -2.38
C LEU A 14 6.32 6.83 -2.21
N VAL A 15 7.09 7.77 -1.63
CA VAL A 15 8.39 7.52 -1.04
C VAL A 15 8.33 7.97 0.41
N GLU A 16 8.45 7.05 1.33
CA GLU A 16 8.43 7.35 2.75
C GLU A 16 9.54 6.62 3.50
N THR A 17 9.85 7.10 4.69
CA THR A 17 10.92 6.56 5.53
C THR A 17 10.40 6.42 6.95
N GLY A 18 10.76 5.33 7.61
CA GLY A 18 10.36 5.05 8.98
C GLY A 18 10.79 3.66 9.41
N LEU A 19 10.19 3.15 10.49
CA LEU A 19 10.59 1.87 11.04
C LEU A 19 9.87 0.70 10.36
N ALA A 20 10.65 -0.28 9.90
CA ALA A 20 10.12 -1.60 9.57
C ALA A 20 9.97 -2.44 10.85
N THR A 21 8.90 -3.22 10.91
CA THR A 21 8.72 -4.23 11.94
C THR A 21 8.53 -5.59 11.33
N ARG A 22 9.11 -6.61 11.95
CA ARG A 22 8.66 -7.97 11.75
C ARG A 22 7.25 -8.08 12.29
N VAL A 23 6.33 -8.58 11.48
CA VAL A 23 4.97 -8.90 11.92
C VAL A 23 5.00 -10.39 12.22
N PRO A 24 4.83 -10.83 13.48
CA PRO A 24 4.65 -12.25 13.74
C PRO A 24 3.47 -12.72 12.90
N GLY A 25 3.67 -13.81 12.16
CA GLY A 25 2.66 -14.36 11.27
C GLY A 25 1.31 -14.38 11.98
N PRO A 26 0.23 -14.00 11.30
CA PRO A 26 -1.02 -13.82 11.99
C PRO A 26 -1.42 -15.14 12.65
N GLY A 27 -1.98 -15.05 13.85
CA GLY A 27 -2.92 -16.04 14.35
C GLY A 27 -4.19 -16.07 13.51
N TRP A 28 -4.08 -16.12 12.17
CA TRP A 28 -5.17 -16.15 11.22
C TRP A 28 -5.15 -17.51 10.53
N ASN A 29 -6.20 -18.26 10.81
CA ASN A 29 -6.89 -19.07 9.84
C ASN A 29 -7.00 -18.36 8.46
N ALA A 30 -6.04 -18.68 7.59
CA ALA A 30 -6.18 -18.92 6.15
C ALA A 30 -6.50 -17.80 5.13
N THR A 31 -6.71 -16.52 5.47
CA THR A 31 -7.02 -15.53 4.43
C THR A 31 -6.47 -14.12 4.73
N THR A 32 -5.66 -13.55 3.83
CA THR A 32 -5.27 -12.12 3.88
C THR A 32 -6.47 -11.23 3.57
N ALA A 33 -6.38 -9.93 3.90
CA ALA A 33 -7.44 -8.93 3.62
C ALA A 33 -7.87 -8.86 2.14
N ASN A 34 -7.10 -9.49 1.24
CA ASN A 34 -7.31 -9.52 -0.19
C ASN A 34 -7.86 -10.87 -0.70
N GLY A 35 -8.17 -11.83 0.19
CA GLY A 35 -8.61 -13.17 -0.21
C GLY A 35 -7.47 -14.14 -0.56
N GLU A 36 -6.20 -13.71 -0.51
CA GLU A 36 -5.06 -14.57 -0.84
C GLU A 36 -4.58 -15.38 0.36
N ALA A 37 -4.20 -16.64 0.13
CA ALA A 37 -3.62 -17.49 1.17
C ALA A 37 -2.31 -16.89 1.72
N TRP A 38 -2.29 -16.65 3.04
CA TRP A 38 -1.05 -16.32 3.74
C TRP A 38 -0.12 -17.53 3.71
N SER A 39 1.09 -17.35 3.22
CA SER A 39 2.16 -18.34 3.34
C SER A 39 3.33 -17.65 4.01
N GLY A 40 3.67 -18.07 5.24
CA GLY A 40 4.77 -17.48 6.01
C GLY A 40 6.14 -17.59 5.31
N SER A 41 6.25 -18.44 4.29
CA SER A 41 7.43 -18.56 3.42
C SER A 41 7.46 -17.57 2.26
N ARG A 42 6.37 -16.84 1.98
CA ARG A 42 6.31 -15.79 0.96
C ARG A 42 6.79 -14.46 1.55
N ALA A 43 7.64 -13.76 0.81
CA ALA A 43 8.09 -12.43 1.16
C ALA A 43 6.94 -11.43 0.92
N LEU A 44 6.23 -11.06 1.99
CA LEU A 44 5.02 -10.22 1.98
C LEU A 44 5.19 -9.02 2.91
N ALA A 45 4.39 -7.98 2.67
CA ALA A 45 4.38 -6.76 3.48
C ALA A 45 2.96 -6.27 3.81
N ALA A 46 2.86 -5.51 4.91
CA ALA A 46 1.66 -4.82 5.36
C ALA A 46 1.90 -3.31 5.44
N HIS A 47 0.93 -2.50 5.02
CA HIS A 47 1.02 -1.03 5.07
C HIS A 47 -0.30 -0.40 5.53
N ARG A 48 -0.20 0.73 6.24
CA ARG A 48 -1.38 1.41 6.82
C ARG A 48 -2.34 1.95 5.78
N THR A 49 -1.79 2.64 4.78
CA THR A 49 -2.57 3.51 3.90
C THR A 49 -2.45 3.19 2.42
N LEU A 50 -1.53 2.31 2.00
CA LEU A 50 -1.27 2.08 0.58
C LEU A 50 -2.44 1.35 -0.08
N GLN A 51 -2.62 1.59 -1.37
CA GLN A 51 -3.50 0.77 -2.20
C GLN A 51 -3.11 -0.70 -2.09
N LEU A 52 -4.10 -1.58 -1.96
CA LEU A 52 -3.90 -3.03 -1.97
C LEU A 52 -4.51 -3.63 -3.24
N PRO A 53 -3.89 -4.65 -3.84
CA PRO A 53 -2.46 -4.96 -3.67
C PRO A 53 -1.58 -3.80 -4.19
N SER A 54 -0.37 -3.66 -3.65
CA SER A 54 0.67 -2.79 -4.23
C SER A 54 2.02 -3.50 -4.26
N VAL A 55 2.94 -2.98 -5.07
CA VAL A 55 4.34 -3.40 -5.10
C VAL A 55 5.19 -2.26 -4.58
N VAL A 56 6.05 -2.57 -3.61
CA VAL A 56 6.98 -1.61 -3.02
C VAL A 56 8.39 -2.18 -3.03
N THR A 57 9.37 -1.30 -3.21
CA THR A 57 10.76 -1.61 -2.89
C THR A 57 11.05 -1.07 -1.51
N VAL A 58 11.50 -1.95 -0.61
CA VAL A 58 11.91 -1.61 0.74
C VAL A 58 13.42 -1.65 0.79
N THR A 59 14.04 -0.56 1.21
CA THR A 59 15.48 -0.46 1.43
C THR A 59 15.75 -0.31 2.91
N ASN A 60 16.51 -1.23 3.49
CA ASN A 60 17.04 -1.09 4.83
C ASN A 60 18.19 -0.07 4.79
N LEU A 61 17.99 1.07 5.46
CA LEU A 61 18.93 2.19 5.45
C LEU A 61 20.16 1.94 6.34
N GLU A 62 20.11 0.95 7.23
CA GLU A 62 21.20 0.60 8.14
C GLU A 62 22.25 -0.29 7.46
N ASN A 63 21.85 -1.09 6.47
CA ASN A 63 22.73 -2.06 5.80
C ASN A 63 22.72 -1.99 4.26
N GLY A 64 21.91 -1.10 3.68
CA GLY A 64 21.80 -0.89 2.23
C GLY A 64 21.05 -1.98 1.46
N ARG A 65 20.58 -3.05 2.10
CA ARG A 65 19.85 -4.13 1.43
C ARG A 65 18.49 -3.64 0.97
N SER A 66 18.07 -4.09 -0.22
CA SER A 66 16.76 -3.77 -0.77
C SER A 66 16.01 -5.01 -1.21
N LEU A 67 14.69 -5.00 -1.08
CA LEU A 67 13.81 -6.08 -1.48
C LEU A 67 12.50 -5.52 -2.02
N THR A 68 12.10 -5.97 -3.21
CA THR A 68 10.78 -5.67 -3.76
C THR A 68 9.76 -6.66 -3.21
N LEU A 69 8.67 -6.14 -2.65
CA LEU A 69 7.65 -6.88 -1.93
C LEU A 69 6.26 -6.50 -2.42
N ARG A 70 5.34 -7.46 -2.37
CA ARG A 70 3.91 -7.18 -2.52
C ARG A 70 3.33 -6.80 -1.16
N VAL A 71 2.64 -5.67 -1.11
CA VAL A 71 1.80 -5.28 0.02
C VAL A 71 0.41 -5.83 -0.21
N ASN A 72 -0.06 -6.68 0.69
CA ASN A 72 -1.37 -7.32 0.59
C ASN A 72 -2.15 -7.31 1.91
N ASP A 73 -1.68 -6.55 2.89
CA ASP A 73 -2.32 -6.48 4.20
C ASP A 73 -2.19 -5.09 4.84
N ARG A 74 -2.95 -4.87 5.92
CA ARG A 74 -3.03 -3.63 6.68
C ARG A 74 -2.16 -3.68 7.95
N GLY A 75 -1.71 -2.51 8.37
CA GLY A 75 -0.84 -2.34 9.54
C GLY A 75 0.54 -1.80 9.15
N PRO A 76 1.50 -1.65 10.08
CA PRO A 76 1.43 -1.98 11.51
C PRO A 76 0.65 -0.94 12.34
N VAL A 77 0.15 -1.30 13.52
CA VAL A 77 -0.73 -0.43 14.33
C VAL A 77 0.06 0.57 15.19
N ASN A 78 1.32 0.28 15.52
CA ASN A 78 2.13 1.10 16.43
C ASN A 78 2.74 2.33 15.74
N ALA A 79 2.52 3.52 16.31
CA ALA A 79 3.06 4.78 15.81
C ALA A 79 4.57 4.71 15.47
N GLY A 80 4.98 5.39 14.40
CA GLY A 80 6.37 5.44 13.91
C GLY A 80 6.81 4.25 13.04
N ARG A 81 6.07 3.13 13.04
CA ARG A 81 6.33 2.00 12.13
C ARG A 81 5.60 2.18 10.82
N VAL A 82 6.29 2.15 9.70
CA VAL A 82 5.70 2.44 8.39
C VAL A 82 5.29 1.18 7.64
N ILE A 83 6.06 0.11 7.80
CA ILE A 83 5.84 -1.16 7.09
C ILE A 83 5.98 -2.36 8.02
N GLY A 84 5.08 -3.31 7.84
CA GLY A 84 5.16 -4.64 8.43
C GLY A 84 5.77 -5.61 7.42
N LEU A 85 6.72 -6.44 7.85
CA LEU A 85 7.41 -7.43 7.02
C LEU A 85 7.12 -8.84 7.54
N SER A 86 6.93 -9.79 6.62
CA SER A 86 6.96 -11.21 6.99
C SER A 86 8.34 -11.63 7.51
N ASP A 87 8.40 -12.73 8.26
CA ASP A 87 9.66 -13.25 8.81
C ASP A 87 10.74 -13.41 7.74
N ARG A 88 10.35 -13.99 6.59
CA ARG A 88 11.26 -14.20 5.47
C ARG A 88 11.72 -12.88 4.84
N ALA A 89 10.82 -11.91 4.68
CA ALA A 89 11.19 -10.59 4.13
C ALA A 89 12.13 -9.83 5.07
N ALA A 90 11.87 -9.90 6.38
CA ALA A 90 12.72 -9.30 7.41
C ALA A 90 14.12 -9.93 7.43
N GLU A 91 14.24 -11.26 7.32
CA GLU A 91 15.54 -11.94 7.21
C GLU A 91 16.34 -11.48 5.99
N LEU A 92 15.71 -11.45 4.81
CA LEU A 92 16.36 -11.05 3.57
C LEU A 92 16.83 -9.59 3.62
N LEU A 93 16.03 -8.69 4.20
CA LEU A 93 16.38 -7.29 4.41
C LEU A 93 17.36 -7.07 5.58
N GLY A 94 17.69 -8.11 6.34
CA GLY A 94 18.55 -8.01 7.51
C GLY A 94 17.95 -7.18 8.65
N VAL A 95 16.63 -7.25 8.83
CA VAL A 95 15.93 -6.64 9.97
C VAL A 95 16.05 -7.57 11.18
N PRO A 96 16.56 -7.09 12.33
CA PRO A 96 16.80 -7.93 13.50
C PRO A 96 15.50 -8.52 14.05
N ALA A 97 15.54 -9.78 14.49
CA ALA A 97 14.37 -10.48 15.04
C ALA A 97 13.84 -9.83 16.33
N SER A 98 14.70 -9.20 17.11
CA SER A 98 14.37 -8.54 18.38
C SER A 98 13.98 -7.06 18.24
N GLY A 99 13.94 -6.51 17.03
CA GLY A 99 13.94 -5.06 16.85
C GLY A 99 13.18 -4.53 15.63
N ALA A 100 13.47 -3.28 15.33
CA ALA A 100 13.05 -2.57 14.13
C ALA A 100 14.29 -2.18 13.33
N ALA A 101 14.13 -1.88 12.05
CA ALA A 101 15.17 -1.25 11.25
C ALA A 101 14.61 0.00 10.58
N GLN A 102 15.44 1.02 10.42
CA GLN A 102 15.09 2.18 9.61
C GLN A 102 15.06 1.79 8.13
N VAL A 103 13.93 2.01 7.47
CA VAL A 103 13.74 1.68 6.06
C VAL A 103 13.22 2.85 5.26
N ARG A 104 13.49 2.82 3.96
CA ARG A 104 12.78 3.59 2.94
C ARG A 104 11.84 2.66 2.18
N VAL A 105 10.61 3.09 1.99
CA VAL A 105 9.59 2.40 1.18
C VAL A 105 9.34 3.25 -0.06
N THR A 106 9.46 2.64 -1.24
CA THR A 106 9.18 3.28 -2.52
C THR A 106 8.16 2.45 -3.28
N VAL A 107 7.03 3.05 -3.65
CA VAL A 107 6.02 2.37 -4.47
C VAL A 107 6.51 2.23 -5.91
N ASP A 108 6.33 1.03 -6.46
CA ASP A 108 6.44 0.76 -7.88
C ASP A 108 5.06 1.05 -8.51
N GLY A 109 4.89 2.26 -9.03
CA GLY A 109 3.61 2.75 -9.52
C GLY A 109 3.05 1.94 -10.68
N ASP A 110 3.90 1.57 -11.65
CA ASP A 110 3.50 0.82 -12.84
C ASP A 110 3.05 -0.60 -12.47
N ARG A 111 3.84 -1.32 -11.65
CA ARG A 111 3.44 -2.67 -11.20
C ARG A 111 2.24 -2.63 -10.28
N SER A 112 2.13 -1.62 -9.43
CA SER A 112 0.96 -1.47 -8.56
C SER A 112 -0.32 -1.20 -9.35
N ARG A 113 -0.25 -0.39 -10.42
CA ARG A 113 -1.38 -0.15 -11.31
C ARG A 113 -1.78 -1.42 -12.08
N ALA A 114 -0.80 -2.09 -12.68
CA ALA A 114 -1.04 -3.36 -13.39
C ALA A 114 -1.67 -4.43 -12.48
N LEU A 115 -1.22 -4.54 -11.22
CA LEU A 115 -1.85 -5.45 -10.25
C LEU A 115 -3.27 -5.04 -9.89
N SER A 116 -3.54 -3.74 -9.72
CA SER A 116 -4.90 -3.25 -9.45
C SER A 116 -5.86 -3.55 -10.60
N ASP A 117 -5.42 -3.39 -11.85
CA ASP A 117 -6.22 -3.64 -13.05
C ASP A 117 -6.48 -5.14 -13.28
N ALA A 118 -5.57 -6.01 -12.81
CA ALA A 118 -5.66 -7.45 -12.97
C ALA A 118 -6.57 -8.16 -11.95
N VAL A 119 -7.11 -7.47 -10.94
CA VAL A 119 -8.03 -8.07 -9.95
C VAL A 119 -9.46 -8.12 -10.51
N PRO A 120 -10.02 -9.30 -10.84
CA PRO A 120 -11.38 -9.40 -11.36
C PRO A 120 -12.40 -8.99 -10.29
N GLY A 121 -13.39 -8.15 -10.67
CA GLY A 121 -14.48 -7.75 -9.78
C GLY A 121 -14.17 -6.56 -8.86
N ARG A 122 -12.99 -5.93 -8.98
CA ARG A 122 -12.75 -4.64 -8.34
C ARG A 122 -13.52 -3.57 -9.12
N GLU A 123 -14.53 -2.99 -8.49
CA GLU A 123 -15.16 -1.77 -8.97
C GLU A 123 -14.06 -0.70 -8.99
N VAL A 124 -13.54 -0.39 -10.18
CA VAL A 124 -12.71 0.79 -10.37
C VAL A 124 -13.60 1.95 -9.93
N PRO A 125 -13.23 2.78 -8.95
CA PRO A 125 -13.97 3.99 -8.71
C PRO A 125 -13.99 4.70 -10.06
N ARG A 126 -15.17 4.77 -10.69
CA ARG A 126 -15.35 5.70 -11.79
C ARG A 126 -14.99 7.03 -11.17
N VAL A 127 -13.81 7.55 -11.51
CA VAL A 127 -13.51 8.95 -11.27
C VAL A 127 -14.70 9.66 -11.89
N ALA A 128 -15.54 10.23 -11.04
CA ALA A 128 -16.50 11.20 -11.49
C ALA A 128 -15.63 12.31 -12.06
N ILE A 129 -15.43 12.31 -13.38
CA ILE A 129 -15.00 13.51 -14.06
C ILE A 129 -16.13 14.48 -13.75
N GLU A 130 -15.91 15.35 -12.77
CA GLU A 130 -16.75 16.53 -12.59
C GLU A 130 -16.76 17.20 -13.95
N THR A 131 -17.93 17.14 -14.60
CA THR A 131 -18.17 18.02 -15.73
C THR A 131 -17.97 19.42 -15.19
N ALA A 132 -16.94 20.11 -15.68
CA ALA A 132 -16.75 21.52 -15.41
C ALA A 132 -18.10 22.23 -15.60
N PRO A 133 -18.51 23.14 -14.72
CA PRO A 133 -19.80 23.81 -14.85
C PRO A 133 -19.88 24.43 -16.24
N ARG A 134 -20.77 23.90 -17.08
CA ARG A 134 -21.07 24.51 -18.37
C ARG A 134 -21.78 25.82 -18.05
N ALA A 135 -21.08 26.93 -18.22
CA ALA A 135 -21.70 28.25 -18.17
C ALA A 135 -22.92 28.24 -19.09
N ALA A 136 -24.05 28.74 -18.59
CA ALA A 136 -25.26 28.85 -19.39
C ALA A 136 -24.98 29.75 -20.59
N VAL A 137 -25.12 29.21 -21.80
CA VAL A 137 -25.11 30.01 -23.02
C VAL A 137 -26.45 30.75 -23.04
N ALA A 138 -26.41 32.07 -22.82
CA ALA A 138 -27.56 32.92 -23.09
C ALA A 138 -27.70 33.04 -24.62
N ALA A 139 -28.87 32.67 -25.14
CA ALA A 139 -29.26 32.99 -26.50
C ALA A 139 -30.12 34.25 -26.44
N GLU A 140 -29.68 35.31 -27.11
CA GLU A 140 -30.47 36.50 -27.39
C GLU A 140 -31.04 36.35 -28.82
N SER A 141 -32.35 36.49 -28.94
CA SER A 141 -33.04 36.46 -30.23
C SER A 141 -33.00 37.85 -30.85
N LEU A 142 -32.43 37.99 -32.04
CA LEU A 142 -32.57 39.20 -32.86
C LEU A 142 -33.96 39.20 -33.52
N GLU A 143 -34.68 40.32 -33.41
CA GLU A 143 -35.96 40.54 -34.10
C GLU A 143 -35.73 40.70 -35.62
N PRO A 144 -36.72 40.32 -36.46
CA PRO A 144 -36.54 40.10 -37.90
C PRO A 144 -36.24 41.35 -38.73
#